data_AF-A0A9W6PYK6-F1
#
_entry.id   AF-A0A9W6PYK6-F1
#
_cell.length_a   1.000
_cell.length_b   1.000
_cell.length_c   1.000
_cell.angle_alpha   90.00
_cell.angle_beta   90.00
_cell.angle_gamma   90.00
#
_symmetry.space_group_name_H-M   'P 1'
#
loop_
_entity.id
_entity.type
_entity.pdbx_description
1 polymer ?
#
loop_
_entity_poly.entity_id
_entity_poly.type
_entity_poly.pdbx_seq_one_letter_code
_entity_poly.pdbx_strand_id
1 'polypeptide(L)'
;MSQRSSVDRAEMAQAAQRVESAAQDLRKIQGDLGQEQAQLAGRWIGEASNAFTKVYNEFNTELSKVLDVLEELHEKLVQTKINYEASEQQQTESINRIAGLLNG
;
A
#
# COMPACT_ATOMS: atom_id res chain seq x y z
N MET A 1 21.03 -13.89 13.60
CA MET A 1 20.80 -12.66 12.80
C MET A 1 20.04 -12.99 11.52
N SER A 2 20.55 -13.88 10.66
CA SER A 2 19.91 -14.26 9.38
C SER A 2 18.46 -14.80 9.49
N GLN A 3 18.16 -15.68 10.46
CA GLN A 3 16.80 -16.20 10.67
C GLN A 3 15.77 -15.11 11.01
N ARG A 4 16.17 -14.08 11.77
CA ARG A 4 15.28 -13.00 12.22
C ARG A 4 14.96 -12.05 11.07
N SER A 5 15.98 -11.67 10.32
CA SER A 5 15.86 -10.87 9.09
C SER A 5 14.96 -11.54 8.02
N SER A 6 15.07 -12.87 7.85
CA SER A 6 14.17 -13.59 6.93
C SER A 6 12.71 -13.60 7.38
N VAL A 7 12.45 -13.67 8.69
CA VAL A 7 11.10 -13.61 9.26
C VAL A 7 10.52 -12.20 9.09
N ASP A 8 11.31 -11.16 9.41
CA ASP A 8 10.89 -9.76 9.25
C ASP A 8 10.54 -9.43 7.79
N ARG A 9 11.29 -9.97 6.81
CA ARG A 9 10.96 -9.84 5.37
C ARG A 9 9.65 -10.52 4.98
N ALA A 10 9.39 -11.72 5.49
CA ALA A 10 8.17 -12.45 5.20
C ALA A 10 6.95 -11.70 5.76
N GLU A 11 7.06 -11.16 6.97
CA GLU A 11 6.01 -10.36 7.60
C GLU A 11 5.76 -9.04 6.84
N MET A 12 6.82 -8.34 6.41
CA MET A 12 6.69 -7.14 5.59
C MET A 12 6.04 -7.41 4.23
N ALA A 13 6.40 -8.52 3.57
CA ALA A 13 5.78 -8.90 2.31
C ALA A 13 4.28 -9.21 2.48
N GLN A 14 3.91 -9.92 3.54
CA GLN A 14 2.50 -10.16 3.87
C GLN A 14 1.76 -8.86 4.20
N ALA A 15 2.38 -7.95 4.94
CA ALA A 15 1.80 -6.64 5.24
C ALA A 15 1.56 -5.84 3.96
N ALA A 16 2.53 -5.80 3.04
CA ALA A 16 2.39 -5.12 1.76
C ALA A 16 1.22 -5.70 0.95
N GLN A 17 1.10 -7.03 0.89
CA GLN A 17 0.00 -7.69 0.18
C GLN A 17 -1.38 -7.37 0.79
N ARG A 18 -1.47 -7.27 2.13
CA ARG A 18 -2.72 -6.85 2.79
C ARG A 18 -3.08 -5.40 2.50
N VAL A 19 -2.10 -4.51 2.48
CA VAL A 19 -2.30 -3.08 2.16
C VAL A 19 -2.78 -2.92 0.72
N GLU A 20 -2.15 -3.61 -0.22
CA GLU A 20 -2.54 -3.63 -1.63
C GLU A 20 -3.98 -4.14 -1.80
N SER A 21 -4.33 -5.26 -1.16
CA SER A 21 -5.69 -5.80 -1.21
C SER A 21 -6.73 -4.81 -0.67
N ALA A 22 -6.43 -4.15 0.46
CA ALA A 22 -7.33 -3.16 1.03
C ALA A 22 -7.49 -1.94 0.10
N ALA A 23 -6.42 -1.48 -0.54
CA ALA A 23 -6.48 -0.40 -1.52
C ALA A 23 -7.34 -0.78 -2.73
N GLN A 24 -7.23 -2.01 -3.23
CA GLN A 24 -8.07 -2.53 -4.32
C GLN A 24 -9.55 -2.58 -3.94
N ASP A 25 -9.87 -3.07 -2.74
CA ASP A 25 -11.25 -3.12 -2.25
C ASP A 25 -11.85 -1.71 -2.11
N LEU A 26 -11.08 -0.76 -1.58
CA LEU A 26 -11.52 0.64 -1.45
C LEU A 26 -11.70 1.32 -2.81
N ARG A 27 -10.81 1.07 -3.79
CA ARG A 27 -10.97 1.56 -5.17
C ARG A 27 -12.22 1.01 -5.82
N LYS A 28 -12.56 -0.26 -5.56
CA LYS A 28 -13.80 -0.86 -6.04
C LYS A 28 -15.02 -0.17 -5.42
N ILE A 29 -15.03 0.03 -4.11
CA ILE A 29 -16.10 0.75 -3.40
C ILE A 29 -16.26 2.18 -3.96
N GLN A 30 -15.15 2.87 -4.22
CA GLN A 30 -15.16 4.20 -4.84
C GLN A 30 -15.82 4.18 -6.23
N GLY A 31 -15.47 3.19 -7.05
CA GLY A 31 -16.04 3.00 -8.38
C GLY A 31 -17.54 2.71 -8.32
N ASP A 32 -17.95 1.75 -7.50
CA ASP A 32 -19.35 1.36 -7.32
C ASP A 32 -20.19 2.55 -6.83
N LEU A 33 -19.71 3.30 -5.82
CA LEU A 33 -20.39 4.49 -5.33
C LEU A 33 -20.51 5.59 -6.40
N GLY A 34 -19.48 5.76 -7.24
CA GLY A 34 -19.54 6.71 -8.36
C GLY A 34 -20.56 6.33 -9.43
N GLN A 35 -20.71 5.04 -9.73
CA GLN A 35 -21.75 4.57 -10.63
C GLN A 35 -23.15 4.81 -10.06
N GLU A 36 -23.37 4.50 -8.78
CA GLU A 36 -24.65 4.75 -8.10
C GLU A 36 -24.99 6.25 -8.05
N GLN A 37 -24.00 7.11 -7.76
CA GLN A 37 -24.21 8.56 -7.76
C GLN A 37 -24.61 9.07 -9.15
N ALA A 38 -23.94 8.61 -10.22
CA ALA A 38 -24.25 9.02 -11.58
C ALA A 38 -25.68 8.61 -11.98
N GLN A 39 -26.11 7.40 -11.59
CA GLN A 39 -27.47 6.92 -11.81
C GLN A 39 -28.51 7.76 -11.05
N LEU A 40 -28.21 8.11 -9.79
CA LEU A 40 -29.10 8.90 -8.94
C LEU A 40 -29.24 10.34 -9.44
N ALA A 41 -28.12 10.98 -9.80
CA ALA A 41 -28.10 12.35 -10.31
C ALA A 41 -28.89 12.51 -11.62
N GLY A 42 -28.92 11.48 -12.47
CA GLY A 42 -29.71 11.48 -13.70
C GLY A 42 -31.23 11.40 -13.48
N ARG A 43 -31.69 10.95 -12.31
CA ARG A 43 -33.12 10.72 -12.00
C ARG A 43 -33.67 11.64 -10.93
N TRP A 44 -32.83 12.10 -10.01
CA TRP A 44 -33.22 12.94 -8.88
C TRP A 44 -32.67 14.35 -9.07
N ILE A 45 -33.55 15.28 -9.45
CA ILE A 45 -33.24 16.69 -9.67
C ILE A 45 -33.86 17.52 -8.54
N GLY A 46 -33.10 18.44 -7.93
CA GLY A 46 -33.57 19.33 -6.85
C GLY A 46 -32.61 19.44 -5.66
N GLU A 47 -33.00 20.14 -4.60
CA GLU A 47 -32.13 20.41 -3.43
C GLU A 47 -31.59 19.15 -2.75
N ALA A 48 -32.36 18.05 -2.71
CA ALA A 48 -31.91 16.78 -2.16
C ALA A 48 -30.76 16.15 -2.97
N SER A 49 -30.74 16.37 -4.29
CA SER A 49 -29.65 15.92 -5.18
C SER A 49 -28.34 16.67 -4.91
N ASN A 50 -28.45 17.97 -4.61
CA ASN A 50 -27.30 18.79 -4.24
C ASN A 50 -26.70 18.36 -2.91
N ALA A 51 -27.54 18.04 -1.91
CA ALA A 51 -27.08 17.55 -0.61
C ALA A 51 -26.36 16.20 -0.74
N PHE A 52 -26.93 15.26 -1.50
CA PHE A 52 -26.30 13.96 -1.74
C PHE A 52 -24.97 14.10 -2.51
N THR A 53 -24.95 14.93 -3.55
CA THR A 53 -23.73 15.19 -4.34
C THR A 53 -22.63 15.81 -3.48
N LYS A 54 -22.97 16.70 -2.55
CA LYS A 54 -22.01 17.27 -1.60
C LYS A 54 -21.38 16.19 -0.71
N VAL A 55 -22.22 15.35 -0.08
CA VAL A 55 -21.73 14.27 0.79
C VAL A 55 -20.90 13.26 0.00
N TYR A 56 -21.31 12.92 -1.21
CA TYR A 56 -20.55 12.06 -2.12
C TYR A 56 -19.16 12.64 -2.41
N ASN A 57 -19.06 13.93 -2.73
CA ASN A 57 -17.79 14.59 -3.00
C ASN A 57 -16.87 14.61 -1.77
N GLU A 58 -17.41 14.89 -0.58
CA GLU A 58 -16.68 14.82 0.68
C GLU A 58 -16.16 13.40 0.94
N PHE A 59 -17.03 12.39 0.80
CA PHE A 59 -16.65 10.99 0.98
C PHE A 59 -15.55 10.57 0.01
N ASN A 60 -15.68 10.89 -1.28
CA ASN A 60 -14.65 10.62 -2.28
C ASN A 60 -13.32 11.29 -1.94
N THR A 61 -13.36 12.52 -1.47
CA THR A 61 -12.15 13.27 -1.09
C THR A 61 -11.42 12.58 0.05
N GLU A 62 -12.15 12.20 1.11
CA GLU A 62 -11.55 11.48 2.24
C GLU A 62 -11.08 10.08 1.85
N LEU A 63 -11.83 9.37 1.01
CA LEU A 63 -11.45 8.05 0.51
C LEU A 63 -10.17 8.11 -0.33
N SER A 64 -10.02 9.12 -1.19
CA SER A 64 -8.79 9.35 -1.94
C SER A 64 -7.59 9.55 -1.02
N LYS A 65 -7.72 10.32 0.07
CA LYS A 65 -6.63 10.47 1.05
C LYS A 65 -6.25 9.15 1.71
N VAL A 66 -7.24 8.29 2.02
CA VAL A 66 -6.98 6.97 2.57
C VAL A 66 -6.22 6.10 1.58
N LEU A 67 -6.61 6.11 0.30
CA LEU A 67 -5.91 5.40 -0.77
C LEU A 67 -4.46 5.87 -0.92
N ASP A 68 -4.23 7.18 -0.92
CA ASP A 68 -2.88 7.76 -1.02
C ASP A 68 -1.98 7.27 0.14
N VAL A 69 -2.52 7.23 1.37
CA VAL A 69 -1.78 6.74 2.55
C VAL A 69 -1.50 5.24 2.45
N LEU A 70 -2.44 4.45 1.94
CA LEU A 70 -2.22 3.00 1.73
C LEU A 70 -1.14 2.76 0.67
N GLU A 71 -1.12 3.53 -0.41
CA GLU A 71 -0.06 3.45 -1.42
C GLU A 71 1.31 3.82 -0.85
N GLU A 72 1.40 4.93 -0.11
CA GLU A 72 2.65 5.33 0.54
C GLU A 72 3.14 4.25 1.53
N LEU A 73 2.22 3.63 2.28
CA LEU A 73 2.55 2.53 3.19
C LEU A 73 3.04 1.30 2.43
N HIS A 74 2.40 0.95 1.32
CA HIS A 74 2.83 -0.16 0.47
C HIS A 74 4.24 0.08 -0.09
N GLU A 75 4.51 1.26 -0.64
CA GLU A 75 5.83 1.64 -1.13
C GLU A 75 6.90 1.53 -0.05
N LYS A 76 6.62 2.03 1.16
CA LYS A 76 7.55 1.94 2.30
C LYS A 76 7.83 0.50 2.70
N LEU A 77 6.83 -0.38 2.69
CA LEU A 77 7.02 -1.80 3.02
C LEU A 77 7.88 -2.51 1.97
N VAL A 78 7.65 -2.24 0.68
CA VAL A 78 8.46 -2.79 -0.41
C VAL A 78 9.89 -2.24 -0.37
N GLN A 79 10.07 -0.94 -0.16
CA GLN A 79 11.40 -0.33 -0.07
C GLN A 79 12.20 -0.85 1.12
N THR A 80 11.54 -1.03 2.27
CA THR A 80 12.19 -1.59 3.46
C THR A 80 12.70 -3.01 3.17
N LYS A 81 11.89 -3.85 2.52
CA LYS A 81 12.34 -5.18 2.08
C LYS A 81 13.59 -5.12 1.20
N ILE A 82 13.61 -4.23 0.20
CA ILE A 82 14.77 -4.03 -0.70
C ILE A 82 16.03 -3.63 0.08
N ASN A 83 15.90 -2.69 1.02
CA ASN A 83 17.03 -2.22 1.83
C ASN A 83 17.63 -3.33 2.70
N TYR A 84 16.78 -4.20 3.27
CA TYR A 84 17.24 -5.36 4.03
C TYR A 84 17.99 -6.37 3.17
N GLU A 85 17.49 -6.67 1.96
CA GLU A 85 18.15 -7.57 1.01
C GLU A 85 19.53 -7.04 0.60
N ALA A 86 19.63 -5.73 0.29
CA ALA A 86 20.90 -5.09 -0.05
C ALA A 86 21.91 -5.11 1.11
N SER A 87 21.44 -4.83 2.33
CA SER A 87 22.29 -4.83 3.53
C SER A 87 22.83 -6.24 3.85
N GLU A 88 22.02 -7.28 3.67
CA GLU A 88 22.48 -8.66 3.85
C GLU A 88 23.52 -9.06 2.80
N GLN A 89 23.30 -8.73 1.51
CA GLN A 89 24.28 -9.02 0.46
C GLN A 89 25.64 -8.37 0.76
N GLN A 90 25.65 -7.09 1.12
CA GLN A 90 26.88 -6.38 1.51
C GLN A 90 27.58 -7.01 2.71
N GLN A 91 26.82 -7.47 3.71
CA GLN A 91 27.38 -8.12 4.88
C GLN A 91 27.96 -9.51 4.53
N THR A 92 27.26 -10.31 3.74
CA THR A 92 27.75 -11.61 3.27
C THR A 92 29.02 -11.46 2.42
N GLU A 93 29.07 -10.50 1.49
CA GLU A 93 30.26 -10.21 0.70
C GLU A 93 31.46 -9.78 1.55
N SER A 94 31.20 -8.97 2.59
CA SER A 94 32.25 -8.53 3.52
C SER A 94 32.79 -9.68 4.36
N ILE A 95 31.91 -10.56 4.85
CA ILE A 95 32.30 -11.77 5.58
C ILE A 95 33.10 -12.71 4.67
N ASN A 96 32.64 -12.94 3.44
CA ASN A 96 33.34 -13.81 2.48
C ASN A 96 34.74 -13.27 2.14
N ARG A 97 34.90 -11.95 2.00
CA ARG A 97 36.21 -11.31 1.84
C ARG A 97 37.12 -11.52 3.03
N ILE A 98 36.62 -11.32 4.26
CA ILE A 98 37.39 -11.54 5.49
C ILE A 98 37.78 -13.02 5.62
N ALA A 99 36.85 -13.95 5.36
CA ALA A 99 37.12 -15.38 5.42
C ALA A 99 38.15 -15.82 4.37
N GLY A 100 38.16 -15.23 3.17
CA GLY A 100 39.18 -15.47 2.16
C GLY A 100 40.57 -14.95 2.55
N LEU A 101 40.64 -13.83 3.28
CA LEU A 101 41.90 -13.27 3.78
C LEU A 101 42.46 -14.02 5.00
N LEU A 102 41.60 -14.68 5.79
CA LEU A 102 42.01 -15.45 6.97
C LEU A 102 42.39 -16.90 6.65
N ASN A 103 41.93 -17.43 5.52
CA ASN A 103 42.23 -18.79 5.06
C ASN A 103 43.26 -18.84 3.90
N GLY A 104 43.82 -17.69 3.51
CA GLY A 104 44.94 -17.56 2.58
C GLY A 104 46.20 -17.14 3.31
#